data_AF-A0A1I5EZG9-F1
#
_entry.id   AF-A0A1I5EZG9-F1
#
_cell.length_a   1.000
_cell.length_b   1.000
_cell.length_c   1.000
_cell.angle_alpha   90.00
_cell.angle_beta   90.00
_cell.angle_gamma   90.00
#
_symmetry.space_group_name_H-M   'P 1'
#
loop_
_entity.id
_entity.type
_entity.pdbx_description
1 polymer ?
#
loop_
_entity_poly.entity_id
_entity_poly.type
_entity_poly.pdbx_seq_one_letter_code
_entity_poly.pdbx_strand_id
1 'polypeptide(L)'
;MKNKLLTLSILSFALFSCSNEDEVQVQQKNDEAAKAEIMNIISNATEKTTQEMEEEFFRDNNYVVVNPEKSNNIVNSIKANNTPIHGPYTTTISATPAGVLPNQKIIWKGYEYPAAAAYVADVNTHSVNILLPDGAFGFVNSMTNQGYNDYGAQTQGYSFSNVIINGKNYLNVRTYTMKIRWNMAGQAINANVPSYGFGAKSVSYSYITP
;
A
#
# COMPACT_ATOMS: atom_id res chain seq x y z
N MET A 1 -16.67 39.54 47.17
CA MET A 1 -15.22 39.75 47.37
C MET A 1 -14.59 40.11 46.02
N LYS A 2 -13.98 41.30 45.98
CA LYS A 2 -12.98 41.89 45.07
C LYS A 2 -12.82 41.33 43.63
N ASN A 3 -13.19 42.19 42.67
CA ASN A 3 -12.68 42.25 41.30
C ASN A 3 -11.15 42.22 41.25
N LYS A 4 -10.58 41.55 40.24
CA LYS A 4 -9.22 41.84 39.74
C LYS A 4 -9.24 41.95 38.22
N LEU A 5 -8.88 43.13 37.77
CA LEU A 5 -8.76 43.63 36.41
C LEU A 5 -7.25 43.88 36.16
N LEU A 6 -6.79 43.67 34.91
CA LEU A 6 -5.56 44.20 34.26
C LEU A 6 -4.19 43.68 34.79
N THR A 7 -3.12 43.51 34.00
CA THR A 7 -2.59 44.27 32.84
C THR A 7 -1.63 43.44 31.95
N LEU A 8 -1.55 43.85 30.68
CA LEU A 8 -0.56 43.63 29.61
C LEU A 8 0.94 43.63 30.04
N SER A 9 1.78 42.92 29.26
CA SER A 9 3.04 43.50 28.78
C SER A 9 3.41 42.96 27.39
N ILE A 10 3.47 43.89 26.44
CA ILE A 10 3.95 43.75 25.07
C ILE A 10 5.48 43.90 25.13
N LEU A 11 6.23 43.01 24.49
CA LEU A 11 7.65 43.24 24.22
C LEU A 11 7.91 43.18 22.71
N SER A 12 7.93 44.36 22.10
CA SER A 12 8.46 44.62 20.77
C SER A 12 9.86 45.22 20.91
N PHE A 13 10.86 44.66 20.22
CA PHE A 13 12.08 45.32 19.74
C PHE A 13 12.53 44.52 18.50
N ALA A 14 12.23 45.00 17.29
CA ALA A 14 13.07 45.85 16.44
C ALA A 14 14.32 45.09 15.93
N LEU A 15 14.25 44.57 14.70
CA LEU A 15 14.80 45.16 13.46
C LEU A 15 16.33 45.18 13.41
N PHE A 16 16.91 44.29 12.60
CA PHE A 16 18.05 44.63 11.77
C PHE A 16 17.70 44.41 10.30
N SER A 17 17.79 45.50 9.56
CA SER A 17 17.80 45.60 8.12
C SER A 17 19.11 45.05 7.57
N CYS A 18 19.05 44.26 6.50
CA CYS A 18 19.91 44.49 5.35
C CYS A 18 19.31 43.84 4.11
N SER A 19 19.01 44.68 3.14
CA SER A 19 18.67 44.36 1.76
C SER A 19 19.80 43.57 1.09
N ASN A 20 19.44 42.52 0.37
CA ASN A 20 19.94 42.28 -0.98
C ASN A 20 18.77 41.70 -1.79
N GLU A 21 18.52 42.35 -2.91
CA GLU A 21 17.77 41.79 -4.03
C GLU A 21 18.47 40.49 -4.44
N ASP A 22 17.70 39.41 -4.53
CA ASP A 22 17.87 38.40 -5.56
C ASP A 22 16.51 37.72 -5.73
N GLU A 23 15.88 37.99 -6.88
CA GLU A 23 14.80 37.16 -7.39
C GLU A 23 15.30 35.72 -7.49
N VAL A 24 14.96 34.88 -6.52
CA VAL A 24 14.97 33.44 -6.77
C VAL A 24 13.70 33.15 -7.56
N GLN A 25 13.81 33.28 -8.88
CA GLN A 25 12.91 32.57 -9.78
C GLN A 25 12.96 31.09 -9.39
N VAL A 26 11.88 30.61 -8.79
CA VAL A 26 11.66 29.17 -8.62
C VAL A 26 11.63 28.60 -10.03
N GLN A 27 12.74 27.99 -10.44
CA GLN A 27 12.75 27.10 -11.59
C GLN A 27 11.86 25.90 -11.23
N GLN A 28 10.56 26.04 -11.47
CA GLN A 28 9.70 24.91 -11.78
C GLN A 28 10.22 24.32 -13.09
N LYS A 29 11.16 23.37 -13.01
CA LYS A 29 11.58 22.64 -14.19
C LYS A 29 11.91 21.20 -13.83
N ASN A 30 11.13 20.31 -14.46
CA ASN A 30 11.33 18.88 -14.72
C ASN A 30 10.60 17.81 -13.89
N ASP A 31 10.05 18.06 -12.71
CA ASP A 31 9.43 16.96 -11.94
C ASP A 31 8.04 16.52 -12.44
N GLU A 32 7.23 17.43 -13.00
CA GLU A 32 5.90 17.06 -13.53
C GLU A 32 5.97 16.27 -14.83
N ALA A 33 6.96 16.53 -15.68
CA ALA A 33 7.12 15.83 -16.95
C ALA A 33 7.59 14.38 -16.75
N ALA A 34 8.58 14.16 -15.87
CA ALA A 34 9.05 12.82 -15.55
C ALA A 34 7.99 12.00 -14.80
N LYS A 35 7.23 12.64 -13.89
CA LYS A 35 6.08 12.01 -13.21
C LYS A 35 4.95 11.69 -14.19
N ALA A 36 4.67 12.56 -15.16
CA ALA A 36 3.69 12.31 -16.22
C ALA A 36 4.14 11.18 -17.14
N GLU A 37 5.43 11.08 -17.46
CA GLU A 37 5.99 10.00 -18.29
C GLU A 37 5.92 8.64 -17.57
N ILE A 38 6.26 8.60 -16.27
CA ILE A 38 6.09 7.39 -15.44
C ILE A 38 4.60 7.01 -15.35
N MET A 39 3.70 7.97 -15.12
CA MET A 39 2.26 7.72 -15.09
C MET A 39 1.71 7.26 -16.45
N ASN A 40 2.26 7.73 -17.55
CA ASN A 40 1.88 7.32 -18.91
C ASN A 40 2.39 5.90 -19.23
N ILE A 41 3.61 5.55 -18.80
CA ILE A 41 4.15 4.18 -18.89
C ILE A 41 3.27 3.22 -18.06
N ILE A 42 2.83 3.65 -16.87
CA ILE A 42 1.92 2.89 -16.01
C ILE A 42 0.51 2.78 -16.63
N SER A 43 -0.05 3.86 -17.17
CA SER A 43 -1.38 3.86 -17.81
C SER A 43 -1.41 2.92 -19.01
N ASN A 44 -0.42 3.00 -19.91
CA ASN A 44 -0.30 2.11 -21.06
C ASN A 44 -0.09 0.64 -20.67
N ALA A 45 0.57 0.36 -19.53
CA ALA A 45 0.68 -0.99 -18.99
C ALA A 45 -0.64 -1.50 -18.36
N THR A 46 -1.59 -0.61 -18.05
CA THR A 46 -2.84 -0.90 -17.34
C THR A 46 -4.08 -0.85 -18.27
N GLU A 47 -4.02 -0.10 -19.37
CA GLU A 47 -5.14 0.29 -20.25
C GLU A 47 -5.78 -0.82 -21.09
N LYS A 48 -5.29 -2.07 -21.02
CA LYS A 48 -5.96 -3.20 -21.68
C LYS A 48 -6.96 -3.97 -20.80
N THR A 49 -7.40 -3.40 -19.68
CA THR A 49 -8.27 -4.14 -18.75
C THR A 49 -9.30 -3.29 -18.00
N THR A 50 -9.73 -2.16 -18.55
CA THR A 50 -10.72 -1.27 -17.91
C THR A 50 -12.08 -1.33 -18.61
N GLN A 51 -12.63 -2.53 -18.79
CA GLN A 51 -14.04 -2.68 -19.18
C GLN A 51 -14.88 -3.58 -18.27
N GLU A 52 -14.31 -4.25 -17.28
CA GLU A 52 -15.11 -5.07 -16.36
C GLU A 52 -14.49 -5.03 -14.97
N MET A 53 -14.92 -4.06 -14.14
CA MET A 53 -15.02 -4.11 -12.67
C MET A 53 -15.19 -2.68 -12.12
N GLU A 54 -16.30 -2.05 -12.52
CA GLU A 54 -17.03 -1.08 -11.71
C GLU A 54 -17.55 -1.82 -10.44
N GLU A 55 -17.65 -1.27 -9.24
CA GLU A 55 -17.67 0.10 -8.76
C GLU A 55 -17.53 0.08 -7.22
N GLU A 56 -17.25 1.24 -6.61
CA GLU A 56 -17.55 1.59 -5.21
C GLU A 56 -16.48 1.53 -4.09
N PHE A 57 -15.17 1.37 -4.36
CA PHE A 57 -14.14 1.56 -3.30
C PHE A 57 -12.89 2.38 -3.63
N PHE A 58 -12.77 2.94 -4.84
CA PHE A 58 -11.53 3.55 -5.31
C PHE A 58 -11.72 5.02 -5.69
N ARG A 59 -11.99 5.87 -4.71
CA ARG A 59 -11.71 7.30 -4.82
C ARG A 59 -10.47 7.59 -3.97
N ASP A 60 -9.44 8.13 -4.63
CA ASP A 60 -8.26 8.83 -4.07
C ASP A 60 -6.93 8.09 -3.89
N ASN A 61 -6.74 6.84 -4.31
CA ASN A 61 -5.41 6.23 -4.24
C ASN A 61 -5.12 5.29 -5.42
N ASN A 62 -3.96 5.50 -6.07
CA ASN A 62 -3.40 4.68 -7.15
C ASN A 62 -3.06 3.26 -6.67
N TYR A 63 -4.07 2.43 -6.43
CA TYR A 63 -3.88 1.04 -6.04
C TYR A 63 -3.66 0.17 -7.28
N VAL A 64 -2.57 -0.59 -7.31
CA VAL A 64 -2.36 -1.63 -8.32
C VAL A 64 -2.67 -2.98 -7.69
N VAL A 65 -3.77 -3.60 -8.14
CA VAL A 65 -4.15 -4.95 -7.74
C VAL A 65 -3.35 -5.94 -8.58
N VAL A 66 -2.28 -6.48 -7.99
CA VAL A 66 -1.35 -7.37 -8.68
C VAL A 66 -1.59 -8.83 -8.26
N ASN A 67 -2.16 -9.63 -9.16
CA ASN A 67 -1.93 -11.07 -9.14
C ASN A 67 -0.44 -11.29 -9.46
N PRO A 68 0.31 -12.22 -8.84
CA PRO A 68 1.70 -12.54 -9.20
C PRO A 68 2.06 -12.46 -10.69
N GLU A 69 1.17 -12.90 -11.59
CA GLU A 69 1.36 -12.80 -13.05
C GLU A 69 1.41 -11.35 -13.57
N LYS A 70 0.66 -10.43 -12.95
CA LYS A 70 0.61 -9.00 -13.30
C LYS A 70 1.87 -8.24 -12.86
N SER A 71 2.62 -8.73 -11.86
CA SER A 71 3.85 -8.05 -11.41
C SER A 71 4.93 -8.10 -12.49
N ASN A 72 5.00 -9.23 -13.20
CA ASN A 72 5.94 -9.44 -14.30
C ASN A 72 5.72 -8.44 -15.45
N ASN A 73 4.48 -7.99 -15.69
CA ASN A 73 4.19 -7.01 -16.74
C ASN A 73 4.80 -5.64 -16.44
N ILE A 74 4.74 -5.19 -15.19
CA ILE A 74 5.35 -3.91 -14.77
C ILE A 74 6.87 -3.96 -14.97
N VAL A 75 7.52 -5.05 -14.56
CA VAL A 75 8.96 -5.23 -14.73
C VAL A 75 9.36 -5.27 -16.21
N ASN A 76 8.58 -5.95 -17.05
CA ASN A 76 8.84 -6.04 -18.48
C ASN A 76 8.68 -4.68 -19.18
N SER A 77 7.67 -3.89 -18.81
CA SER A 77 7.48 -2.54 -19.35
C SER A 77 8.60 -1.58 -18.95
N ILE A 78 9.08 -1.65 -17.70
CA ILE A 78 10.22 -0.82 -17.24
C ILE A 78 11.50 -1.19 -18.00
N LYS A 79 11.77 -2.49 -18.17
CA LYS A 79 12.93 -2.97 -18.93
C LYS A 79 12.89 -2.53 -20.40
N ALA A 80 11.70 -2.50 -21.01
CA ALA A 80 11.54 -2.03 -22.39
C ALA A 80 11.93 -0.55 -22.58
N ASN A 81 11.87 0.26 -21.52
CA ASN A 81 12.20 1.69 -21.55
C ASN A 81 13.64 2.00 -21.10
N ASN A 82 14.51 0.99 -20.89
CA ASN A 82 15.89 1.15 -20.41
C ASN A 82 16.04 1.97 -19.10
N THR A 83 14.98 2.09 -18.31
CA THR A 83 15.05 2.79 -17.02
C THR A 83 15.86 1.96 -16.02
N PRO A 84 16.90 2.51 -15.37
CA PRO A 84 17.67 1.79 -14.36
C PRO A 84 16.77 1.33 -13.20
N ILE A 85 16.85 0.04 -12.87
CA ILE A 85 16.14 -0.56 -11.74
C ILE A 85 17.09 -0.70 -10.56
N HIS A 86 16.71 -0.14 -9.42
CA HIS A 86 17.42 -0.29 -8.16
C HIS A 86 16.82 -1.45 -7.35
N GLY A 87 17.64 -2.43 -6.98
CA GLY A 87 17.23 -3.64 -6.26
C GLY A 87 17.63 -4.93 -7.00
N PRO A 88 17.07 -6.09 -6.61
CA PRO A 88 16.04 -6.27 -5.59
C PRO A 88 16.57 -6.06 -4.17
N TYR A 89 15.75 -5.40 -3.35
CA TYR A 89 15.88 -5.33 -1.89
C TYR A 89 14.87 -6.26 -1.22
N THR A 90 15.06 -6.52 0.07
CA THR A 90 14.17 -7.37 0.86
C THR A 90 13.73 -6.65 2.12
N THR A 91 12.45 -6.79 2.47
CA THR A 91 11.89 -6.41 3.77
C THR A 91 11.03 -7.53 4.33
N THR A 92 10.65 -7.44 5.61
CA THR A 92 9.78 -8.42 6.25
C THR A 92 8.46 -7.79 6.68
N ILE A 93 7.38 -8.55 6.54
CA ILE A 93 6.10 -8.28 7.20
C ILE A 93 6.02 -9.22 8.40
N SER A 94 5.75 -8.64 9.57
CA SER A 94 5.58 -9.39 10.82
C SER A 94 4.48 -10.45 10.68
N ALA A 95 4.63 -11.56 11.41
CA ALA A 95 3.57 -12.55 11.56
C ALA A 95 2.35 -11.98 12.32
N THR A 96 2.58 -10.96 13.16
CA THR A 96 1.50 -10.25 13.85
C THR A 96 0.76 -9.36 12.85
N PRO A 97 -0.57 -9.52 12.70
CA PRO A 97 -1.36 -8.68 11.80
C PRO A 97 -1.24 -7.19 12.17
N ALA A 98 -1.16 -6.34 11.15
CA ALA A 98 -1.26 -4.89 11.31
C ALA A 98 -2.68 -4.44 11.67
N GLY A 99 -3.68 -5.25 11.33
CA GLY A 99 -5.08 -5.02 11.69
C GLY A 99 -5.92 -6.28 11.62
N VAL A 100 -7.03 -6.30 12.35
CA VAL A 100 -7.97 -7.42 12.39
C VAL A 100 -9.39 -6.89 12.21
N LEU A 101 -10.14 -7.46 11.26
CA LEU A 101 -11.58 -7.29 11.11
C LEU A 101 -12.26 -8.53 11.72
N PRO A 102 -12.78 -8.46 12.95
CA PRO A 102 -13.34 -9.63 13.61
C PRO A 102 -14.73 -9.98 13.07
N ASN A 103 -15.11 -11.26 13.20
CA ASN A 103 -16.48 -11.75 12.98
C ASN A 103 -17.08 -11.44 11.59
N GLN A 104 -16.27 -11.44 10.54
CA GLN A 104 -16.73 -11.28 9.17
C GLN A 104 -17.44 -12.54 8.69
N LYS A 105 -18.62 -12.38 8.10
CA LYS A 105 -19.29 -13.50 7.43
C LYS A 105 -18.65 -13.70 6.06
N ILE A 106 -18.18 -14.92 5.80
CA ILE A 106 -17.52 -15.28 4.54
C ILE A 106 -18.14 -16.53 3.92
N ILE A 107 -18.07 -16.66 2.60
CA ILE A 107 -18.35 -17.91 1.89
C ILE A 107 -17.01 -18.55 1.55
N TRP A 108 -16.54 -19.49 2.37
CA TRP A 108 -15.27 -20.18 2.14
C TRP A 108 -15.39 -21.17 0.98
N LYS A 109 -14.43 -21.14 0.05
CA LYS A 109 -14.43 -21.96 -1.17
C LYS A 109 -13.90 -23.38 -0.99
N GLY A 110 -13.38 -23.73 0.18
CA GLY A 110 -13.01 -25.13 0.50
C GLY A 110 -11.73 -25.64 -0.15
N TYR A 111 -10.77 -24.77 -0.47
CA TYR A 111 -9.48 -25.19 -1.03
C TYR A 111 -8.62 -26.02 -0.07
N GLU A 112 -8.85 -25.84 1.23
CA GLU A 112 -8.29 -26.60 2.35
C GLU A 112 -9.34 -26.68 3.46
N TYR A 113 -9.08 -27.44 4.53
CA TYR A 113 -9.98 -27.51 5.69
C TYR A 113 -10.29 -26.10 6.21
N PRO A 114 -11.57 -25.77 6.49
CA PRO A 114 -12.76 -26.63 6.52
C PRO A 114 -13.45 -26.78 5.15
N ALA A 115 -14.50 -27.61 5.07
CA ALA A 115 -15.28 -27.77 3.84
C ALA A 115 -15.88 -26.45 3.35
N ALA A 116 -16.12 -26.32 2.04
CA ALA A 116 -16.73 -25.13 1.45
C ALA A 116 -18.13 -24.86 2.05
N ALA A 117 -18.31 -23.70 2.67
CA ALA A 117 -19.58 -23.28 3.29
C ALA A 117 -19.50 -21.80 3.72
N ALA A 118 -20.59 -21.29 4.29
CA ALA A 118 -20.58 -20.03 5.01
C ALA A 118 -19.98 -20.19 6.41
N TYR A 119 -19.15 -19.23 6.82
CA TYR A 119 -18.50 -19.19 8.14
C TYR A 119 -18.44 -17.77 8.70
N VAL A 120 -18.14 -17.68 9.98
CA VAL A 120 -17.71 -16.46 10.66
C VAL A 120 -16.19 -16.53 10.85
N ALA A 121 -15.47 -15.53 10.36
CA ALA A 121 -14.01 -15.48 10.36
C ALA A 121 -13.46 -14.12 10.81
N ASP A 122 -12.27 -14.12 11.39
CA ASP A 122 -11.50 -12.90 11.62
C ASP A 122 -10.58 -12.69 10.41
N VAL A 123 -10.64 -11.53 9.77
CA VAL A 123 -9.77 -11.18 8.64
C VAL A 123 -8.57 -10.38 9.15
N ASN A 124 -7.39 -10.93 8.98
CA ASN A 124 -6.12 -10.37 9.40
C ASN A 124 -5.46 -9.66 8.22
N THR A 125 -5.12 -8.38 8.40
CA THR A 125 -4.36 -7.60 7.42
C THR A 125 -2.88 -7.63 7.79
N HIS A 126 -2.04 -8.02 6.83
CA HIS A 126 -0.59 -7.99 6.94
C HIS A 126 -0.06 -6.95 5.97
N SER A 127 0.65 -5.94 6.46
CA SER A 127 1.13 -4.86 5.60
C SER A 127 2.44 -4.25 6.06
N VAL A 128 3.16 -3.65 5.10
CA VAL A 128 4.37 -2.86 5.36
C VAL A 128 4.37 -1.61 4.49
N ASN A 129 4.89 -0.50 5.03
CA ASN A 129 5.22 0.71 4.29
C ASN A 129 6.74 0.79 4.15
N ILE A 130 7.23 0.71 2.91
CA ILE A 130 8.65 0.75 2.59
C ILE A 130 8.98 2.16 2.11
N LEU A 131 9.80 2.89 2.86
CA LEU A 131 10.25 4.22 2.45
C LEU A 131 11.10 4.10 1.18
N LEU A 132 10.78 4.90 0.17
CA LEU A 132 11.53 5.01 -1.07
C LEU A 132 12.26 6.35 -1.15
N PRO A 133 13.29 6.48 -2.00
CA PRO A 133 13.85 7.78 -2.33
C PRO A 133 12.82 8.75 -2.90
N ASP A 134 13.10 10.04 -2.80
CA ASP A 134 12.24 11.08 -3.38
C ASP A 134 12.13 10.89 -4.91
N GLY A 135 10.94 11.13 -5.45
CA GLY A 135 10.59 10.85 -6.84
C GLY A 135 10.50 9.38 -7.25
N ALA A 136 10.91 8.41 -6.40
CA ALA A 136 10.96 7.01 -6.79
C ALA A 136 9.59 6.32 -6.87
N PHE A 137 9.48 5.35 -7.79
CA PHE A 137 8.34 4.45 -7.91
C PHE A 137 8.76 3.02 -7.59
N GLY A 138 8.13 2.41 -6.59
CA GLY A 138 8.42 1.05 -6.14
C GLY A 138 7.48 0.01 -6.73
N PHE A 139 7.97 -1.22 -6.86
CA PHE A 139 7.17 -2.40 -7.22
C PHE A 139 7.69 -3.65 -6.51
N VAL A 140 6.82 -4.62 -6.32
CA VAL A 140 7.15 -5.87 -5.61
C VAL A 140 7.55 -6.94 -6.61
N ASN A 141 8.77 -7.46 -6.51
CA ASN A 141 9.24 -8.57 -7.34
C ASN A 141 8.60 -9.89 -6.93
N SER A 142 8.50 -10.15 -5.62
CA SER A 142 7.94 -11.39 -5.07
C SER A 142 7.60 -11.26 -3.59
N MET A 143 6.76 -12.17 -3.09
CA MET A 143 6.46 -12.30 -1.67
C MET A 143 6.41 -13.79 -1.27
N THR A 144 7.03 -14.15 -0.16
CA THR A 144 6.89 -15.49 0.44
C THR A 144 5.69 -15.54 1.38
N ASN A 145 5.09 -16.73 1.53
CA ASN A 145 3.94 -16.96 2.41
C ASN A 145 2.77 -15.99 2.16
N GLN A 146 2.51 -15.67 0.88
CA GLN A 146 1.43 -14.76 0.49
C GLN A 146 0.07 -15.28 0.98
N GLY A 147 -0.76 -14.37 1.50
CA GLY A 147 -2.15 -14.67 1.82
C GLY A 147 -3.03 -14.47 0.59
N TYR A 148 -4.15 -13.77 0.78
CA TYR A 148 -5.03 -13.29 -0.27
C TYR A 148 -4.74 -11.82 -0.60
N ASN A 149 -4.84 -11.42 -1.86
CA ASN A 149 -4.90 -9.99 -2.21
C ASN A 149 -6.32 -9.43 -2.01
N ASP A 150 -7.32 -10.30 -2.08
CA ASP A 150 -8.73 -10.05 -1.77
C ASP A 150 -9.28 -11.25 -0.99
N TYR A 151 -9.63 -11.02 0.28
CA TYR A 151 -10.15 -12.06 1.16
C TYR A 151 -11.60 -12.46 0.85
N GLY A 152 -12.39 -11.58 0.21
CA GLY A 152 -13.76 -11.88 -0.20
C GLY A 152 -13.77 -12.79 -1.43
N ALA A 153 -12.99 -12.43 -2.44
CA ALA A 153 -12.79 -13.27 -3.62
C ALA A 153 -11.91 -14.51 -3.35
N GLN A 154 -11.16 -14.54 -2.25
CA GLN A 154 -10.17 -15.58 -1.91
C GLN A 154 -9.12 -15.76 -3.00
N THR A 155 -8.73 -14.67 -3.64
CA THR A 155 -7.69 -14.67 -4.68
C THR A 155 -6.34 -14.64 -3.99
N GLN A 156 -5.53 -15.69 -4.18
CA GLN A 156 -4.22 -15.79 -3.54
C GLN A 156 -3.27 -14.72 -4.09
N GLY A 157 -2.56 -14.02 -3.21
CA GLY A 157 -1.59 -13.02 -3.61
C GLY A 157 -1.38 -11.91 -2.58
N TYR A 158 -0.89 -10.78 -3.08
CA TYR A 158 -0.72 -9.54 -2.35
C TYR A 158 -1.11 -8.37 -3.25
N SER A 159 -1.31 -7.19 -2.69
CA SER A 159 -1.45 -5.94 -3.43
C SER A 159 -0.34 -4.98 -3.03
N PHE A 160 -0.02 -4.04 -3.92
CA PHE A 160 0.88 -2.96 -3.58
C PHE A 160 0.43 -1.65 -4.21
N SER A 161 0.86 -0.55 -3.62
CA SER A 161 0.56 0.80 -4.09
C SER A 161 1.68 1.75 -3.69
N ASN A 162 1.95 2.74 -4.53
CA ASN A 162 2.82 3.85 -4.17
C ASN A 162 1.98 4.95 -3.53
N VAL A 163 2.33 5.34 -2.30
CA VAL A 163 1.60 6.31 -1.49
C VAL A 163 2.54 7.38 -0.97
N ILE A 164 2.03 8.60 -0.81
CA ILE A 164 2.78 9.70 -0.22
C ILE A 164 2.24 9.93 1.20
N ILE A 165 3.10 9.79 2.21
CA ILE A 165 2.74 10.03 3.61
C ILE A 165 3.69 11.09 4.15
N ASN A 166 3.15 12.23 4.58
CA ASN A 166 3.93 13.35 5.11
C ASN A 166 5.06 13.81 4.16
N GLY A 167 4.76 13.89 2.85
CA GLY A 167 5.71 14.33 1.82
C GLY A 167 6.77 13.29 1.41
N LYS A 168 6.73 12.08 1.98
CA LYS A 168 7.66 11.00 1.63
C LYS A 168 6.98 9.91 0.82
N ASN A 169 7.71 9.32 -0.12
CA ASN A 169 7.22 8.24 -0.97
C ASN A 169 7.35 6.88 -0.26
N TYR A 170 6.29 6.09 -0.30
CA TYR A 170 6.28 4.74 0.24
C TYR A 170 5.71 3.75 -0.77
N LEU A 171 6.33 2.57 -0.85
CA LEU A 171 5.70 1.37 -1.38
C LEU A 171 4.92 0.70 -0.25
N ASN A 172 3.59 0.78 -0.28
CA ASN A 172 2.72 0.00 0.59
C ASN A 172 2.51 -1.37 -0.03
N VAL A 173 2.71 -2.43 0.77
CA VAL A 173 2.44 -3.81 0.38
C VAL A 173 1.48 -4.42 1.38
N ARG A 174 0.47 -5.15 0.90
CA ARG A 174 -0.57 -5.75 1.73
C ARG A 174 -0.96 -7.16 1.28
N THR A 175 -1.29 -8.01 2.23
CA THR A 175 -1.95 -9.30 1.99
C THR A 175 -2.86 -9.64 3.18
N TYR A 176 -3.82 -10.52 2.97
CA TYR A 176 -4.83 -10.89 3.95
C TYR A 176 -4.73 -12.36 4.32
N THR A 177 -4.95 -12.69 5.58
CA THR A 177 -5.24 -14.07 6.01
C THR A 177 -6.54 -14.09 6.79
N MET A 178 -7.19 -15.23 6.92
CA MET A 178 -8.45 -15.36 7.66
C MET A 178 -8.34 -16.47 8.69
N LYS A 179 -8.85 -16.23 9.89
CA LYS A 179 -9.06 -17.28 10.89
C LYS A 179 -10.54 -17.61 10.94
N ILE A 180 -10.92 -18.73 10.34
CA ILE A 180 -12.29 -19.26 10.40
C ILE A 180 -12.57 -19.69 11.84
N ARG A 181 -13.52 -19.01 12.48
CA ARG A 181 -13.82 -19.21 13.90
C ARG A 181 -14.99 -20.14 14.13
N TRP A 182 -16.09 -19.92 13.42
CA TRP A 182 -17.35 -20.62 13.65
C TRP A 182 -18.01 -20.98 12.33
N ASN A 183 -18.69 -22.13 12.29
CA ASN A 183 -19.68 -22.38 11.25
C ASN A 183 -21.01 -21.69 11.58
N MET A 184 -21.95 -21.70 10.63
CA MET A 184 -23.27 -21.05 10.83
C MET A 184 -24.13 -21.71 11.92
N ALA A 185 -23.78 -22.93 12.36
CA ALA A 185 -24.43 -23.60 13.50
C ALA A 185 -23.79 -23.23 14.86
N GLY A 186 -22.80 -22.33 14.88
CA GLY A 186 -22.12 -21.89 16.10
C GLY A 186 -21.07 -22.86 16.63
N GLN A 187 -20.67 -23.87 15.85
CA GLN A 187 -19.59 -24.78 16.23
C GLN A 187 -18.23 -24.14 15.93
N ALA A 188 -17.30 -24.27 16.87
CA ALA A 188 -15.95 -23.75 16.72
C ALA A 188 -15.16 -24.56 15.68
N ILE A 189 -14.48 -23.86 14.77
CA ILE A 189 -13.63 -24.44 13.71
C ILE A 189 -12.16 -24.11 13.98
N ASN A 190 -11.83 -22.83 14.20
CA ASN A 190 -10.48 -22.33 14.47
C ASN A 190 -9.41 -22.68 13.42
N ALA A 191 -9.77 -22.63 12.13
CA ALA A 191 -8.84 -22.88 11.03
C ALA A 191 -8.22 -21.59 10.50
N ASN A 192 -6.92 -21.63 10.17
CA ASN A 192 -6.21 -20.53 9.53
C ASN A 192 -6.17 -20.77 8.03
N VAL A 193 -6.62 -19.79 7.24
CA VAL A 193 -6.64 -19.86 5.76
C VAL A 193 -6.02 -18.59 5.12
N PRO A 194 -5.08 -18.72 4.16
CA PRO A 194 -4.42 -19.97 3.84
C PRO A 194 -3.55 -20.44 5.03
N SER A 195 -3.46 -21.74 5.27
CA SER A 195 -2.70 -22.32 6.40
C SER A 195 -1.22 -21.90 6.43
N TYR A 196 -0.60 -21.80 5.26
CA TYR A 196 0.79 -21.33 5.09
C TYR A 196 0.96 -19.80 5.22
N GLY A 197 -0.14 -19.03 5.21
CA GLY A 197 -0.10 -17.57 5.13
C GLY A 197 0.15 -16.84 6.45
N PHE A 198 0.08 -17.51 7.60
CA PHE A 198 0.12 -16.85 8.92
C PHE A 198 1.53 -16.60 9.49
N GLY A 199 2.57 -17.07 8.81
CA GLY A 199 3.96 -16.80 9.19
C GLY A 199 4.42 -15.39 8.80
N ALA A 200 5.63 -15.05 9.25
CA ALA A 200 6.33 -13.88 8.74
C ALA A 200 6.51 -13.99 7.22
N LYS A 201 6.45 -12.85 6.54
CA LYS A 201 6.50 -12.76 5.08
C LYS A 201 7.77 -12.02 4.68
N SER A 202 8.44 -12.50 3.65
CA SER A 202 9.54 -11.78 3.02
C SER A 202 9.02 -11.14 1.73
N VAL A 203 9.28 -9.86 1.56
CA VAL A 203 8.89 -9.09 0.37
C VAL A 203 10.16 -8.66 -0.34
N SER A 204 10.33 -9.13 -1.58
CA SER A 204 11.35 -8.59 -2.47
C SER A 204 10.75 -7.45 -3.27
N TYR A 205 11.42 -6.30 -3.30
CA TYR A 205 10.96 -5.11 -4.01
C TYR A 205 12.11 -4.42 -4.72
N SER A 206 11.77 -3.64 -5.74
CA SER A 206 12.69 -2.79 -6.47
C SER A 206 12.04 -1.43 -6.68
N TYR A 207 12.81 -0.44 -7.12
CA TYR A 207 12.27 0.85 -7.50
C TYR A 207 13.02 1.43 -8.70
N ILE A 208 12.38 2.39 -9.36
CA ILE A 208 12.98 3.26 -10.36
C ILE A 208 12.99 4.69 -9.83
N THR A 209 13.96 5.48 -10.29
CA THR A 209 14.02 6.92 -10.09
C THR A 209 13.83 7.63 -11.44
N PRO A 210 13.29 8.87 -11.44
CA PRO A 210 13.34 9.76 -12.59
C PRO A 210 14.76 9.96 -13.12
#